data_AF-A0A0J8TU44-F1
#
_entry.id   AF-A0A0J8TU44-F1
#
_cell.length_a   1.000
_cell.length_b   1.000
_cell.length_c   1.000
_cell.angle_alpha   90.00
_cell.angle_beta   90.00
_cell.angle_gamma   90.00
#
_symmetry.space_group_name_H-M   'P 1'
#
loop_
_entity.id
_entity.type
_entity.pdbx_description
1 polymer ?
#
loop_
_entity_poly.entity_id
_entity_poly.type
_entity_poly.pdbx_seq_one_letter_code
_entity_poly.pdbx_strand_id
1 'polypeptide(L)'
;MIDLNQELEDFDAYFFKRHGELPLDPSSEEYANKSYLKHEMFKAWKARAKAQAVPETHLLIPKEPNRKTIMAMACVCLGAVGSGPEFLTLKEAKDIYSALVEKESGAEG
;
A
#
# COMPACT_ATOMS: atom_id res chain seq x y z
N MET A 1 10.77 5.50 12.97
CA MET A 1 9.70 6.39 12.46
C MET A 1 10.26 7.15 11.28
N ILE A 2 9.56 7.24 10.15
CA ILE A 2 10.03 7.95 8.95
C ILE A 2 9.86 9.45 9.18
N ASP A 3 10.89 10.23 8.89
CA ASP A 3 10.80 11.69 8.89
C ASP A 3 10.05 12.15 7.63
N LEU A 4 8.80 12.55 7.79
CA LEU A 4 7.94 12.93 6.67
C LEU A 4 8.40 14.23 5.99
N ASN A 5 9.11 15.12 6.72
CA ASN A 5 9.59 16.37 6.15
C ASN A 5 10.79 16.11 5.24
N GLN A 6 11.72 15.26 5.66
CA GLN A 6 12.85 14.86 4.81
C GLN A 6 12.39 14.13 3.55
N GLU A 7 11.42 13.20 3.66
CA GLU A 7 10.86 12.50 2.50
C GLU A 7 10.17 13.44 1.51
N LEU A 8 9.57 14.54 1.99
CA LEU A 8 8.96 15.56 1.14
C LEU A 8 10.04 16.32 0.36
N GLU A 9 11.11 16.74 1.04
CA GLU A 9 12.24 17.45 0.41
C GLU A 9 12.95 16.57 -0.63
N ASP A 10 13.24 15.32 -0.27
CA ASP A 10 13.90 14.35 -1.16
C ASP A 10 13.04 14.04 -2.39
N PHE A 11 11.73 13.88 -2.19
CA PHE A 11 10.79 13.68 -3.28
C PHE A 11 10.70 14.91 -4.18
N ASP A 12 10.63 16.11 -3.61
CA ASP A 12 10.54 17.36 -4.38
C ASP A 12 11.79 17.56 -5.24
N ALA A 13 12.98 17.34 -4.68
CA ALA A 13 14.24 17.36 -5.41
C ALA A 13 14.25 16.33 -6.58
N TYR A 14 13.81 15.10 -6.31
CA TYR A 14 13.68 14.06 -7.33
C TYR A 14 12.68 14.45 -8.44
N PHE A 15 11.50 14.93 -8.05
CA PHE A 15 10.43 15.30 -8.97
C PHE A 15 10.86 16.47 -9.87
N PHE A 16 11.40 17.53 -9.28
CA PHE A 16 11.83 18.71 -10.03
C PHE A 16 13.02 18.41 -10.95
N LYS A 17 13.95 17.53 -10.55
CA LYS A 17 15.05 17.11 -11.44
C LYS A 17 14.54 16.40 -12.70
N ARG A 18 13.45 15.65 -12.60
CA ARG A 18 12.93 14.82 -13.70
C ARG A 18 11.85 15.50 -14.53
N HIS A 19 11.02 16.33 -13.89
CA HIS A 19 9.83 16.92 -14.50
C HIS A 19 9.88 18.44 -14.55
N GLY A 20 10.86 19.09 -13.91
CA GLY A 20 10.92 20.53 -13.73
C GLY A 20 9.92 21.05 -12.69
N GLU A 21 10.04 22.33 -12.34
CA GLU A 21 9.18 22.99 -11.36
C GLU A 21 7.71 23.05 -11.80
N LEU A 22 6.80 23.24 -10.84
CA LEU A 22 5.40 23.48 -11.15
C LEU A 22 5.24 24.83 -11.86
N PRO A 23 4.32 24.95 -12.84
CA PRO A 23 4.00 26.23 -13.45
C PRO A 23 3.59 27.26 -12.39
N LEU A 24 3.94 28.53 -12.61
CA LEU A 24 3.61 29.61 -11.66
C LEU A 24 2.13 29.96 -11.63
N ASP A 25 1.40 29.71 -12.72
CA ASP A 25 -0.04 29.97 -12.81
C ASP A 25 -0.84 28.75 -12.32
N PRO A 26 -1.41 28.81 -11.09
CA PRO A 26 -2.14 27.70 -10.51
C PRO A 26 -3.50 27.45 -11.16
N SER A 27 -3.99 28.38 -11.97
CA SER A 27 -5.28 28.26 -12.68
C SER A 27 -5.14 27.56 -14.05
N SER A 28 -3.90 27.36 -14.50
CA SER A 28 -3.61 26.71 -15.77
C SER A 28 -3.87 25.21 -15.74
N GLU A 29 -4.32 24.66 -16.88
CA GLU A 29 -4.46 23.22 -17.07
C GLU A 29 -3.12 22.48 -16.91
N GLU A 30 -2.02 23.12 -17.33
CA GLU A 30 -0.68 22.58 -17.18
C GLU A 30 -0.28 22.42 -15.71
N TYR A 31 -0.59 23.41 -14.87
CA TYR A 31 -0.39 23.31 -13.42
C TYR A 31 -1.23 22.17 -12.83
N ALA A 32 -2.52 22.10 -13.18
CA ALA A 32 -3.41 21.06 -12.68
C ALA A 32 -2.90 19.65 -13.03
N ASN A 33 -2.50 19.43 -14.28
CA ASN A 33 -1.97 18.15 -14.75
C ASN A 33 -0.65 17.77 -14.06
N LYS A 34 0.27 18.73 -13.92
CA LYS A 34 1.58 18.48 -13.28
C LYS A 34 1.49 18.32 -11.78
N SER A 35 0.62 19.08 -11.13
CA SER A 35 0.22 18.95 -9.73
C SER A 35 -0.35 17.55 -9.45
N TYR A 36 -1.27 17.08 -10.29
CA TYR A 36 -1.84 15.75 -10.16
C TYR A 36 -0.78 14.65 -10.31
N LEU A 37 0.11 14.77 -11.31
CA LEU A 37 1.22 13.84 -11.48
C LEU A 37 2.14 13.83 -10.24
N LYS A 38 2.50 15.00 -9.71
CA LYS A 38 3.32 15.13 -8.50
C LYS A 38 2.67 14.40 -7.33
N HIS A 39 1.36 14.58 -7.12
CA HIS A 39 0.60 13.92 -6.07
C HIS A 39 0.60 12.39 -6.18
N GLU A 40 0.30 11.86 -7.37
CA GLU A 40 0.28 10.41 -7.59
C GLU A 40 1.68 9.79 -7.43
N MET A 41 2.74 10.47 -7.89
CA MET A 41 4.11 10.02 -7.68
C MET A 41 4.52 10.06 -6.21
N PHE A 42 4.08 11.06 -5.44
CA PHE A 42 4.38 11.14 -4.02
C PHE A 42 3.70 10.01 -3.21
N LYS A 43 2.50 9.57 -3.62
CA LYS A 43 1.87 8.37 -3.02
C LYS A 43 2.75 7.13 -3.20
N ALA A 44 3.25 6.91 -4.42
CA ALA A 44 4.13 5.78 -4.72
C ALA A 44 5.47 5.89 -3.96
N TRP A 45 6.05 7.10 -3.88
CA TRP A 45 7.27 7.37 -3.12
C TRP A 45 7.11 7.00 -1.64
N LYS A 46 6.04 7.50 -0.98
CA LYS A 46 5.76 7.17 0.42
C LYS A 46 5.54 5.68 0.66
N ALA A 47 4.89 4.97 -0.27
CA ALA A 47 4.74 3.53 -0.17
C ALA A 47 6.09 2.81 -0.18
N ARG A 48 7.03 3.26 -1.03
CA ARG A 48 8.39 2.75 -1.10
C ARG A 48 9.21 3.08 0.16
N ALA A 49 9.18 4.33 0.63
CA ALA A 49 9.88 4.74 1.85
C ALA A 49 9.38 3.94 3.06
N LYS A 50 8.05 3.72 3.16
CA LYS A 50 7.45 2.83 4.16
C LYS A 50 7.95 1.39 4.06
N ALA A 51 8.12 0.85 2.86
CA ALA A 51 8.69 -0.48 2.67
C ALA A 51 10.18 -0.56 3.03
N GLN A 52 10.96 0.50 2.79
CA GLN A 52 12.39 0.55 3.12
C GLN A 52 12.66 0.72 4.62
N ALA A 53 11.75 1.38 5.34
CA ALA A 53 11.84 1.53 6.79
C ALA A 53 11.49 0.25 7.57
N VAL A 54 10.99 -0.79 6.87
CA VAL A 54 10.69 -2.09 7.46
C VAL A 54 11.98 -2.91 7.46
N PRO A 55 12.43 -3.42 8.62
CA PRO A 55 13.61 -4.27 8.68
C PRO A 55 13.48 -5.46 7.74
N GLU A 56 14.60 -5.94 7.18
CA GLU A 56 14.62 -7.05 6.22
C GLU A 56 14.00 -8.36 6.77
N THR A 57 13.97 -8.49 8.10
CA THR A 57 13.34 -9.62 8.81
C THR A 57 11.81 -9.53 8.90
N HIS A 58 11.19 -8.43 8.47
CA HIS A 58 9.77 -8.17 8.62
C HIS A 58 9.06 -8.07 7.27
N LEU A 59 7.79 -8.50 7.23
CA LEU A 59 6.92 -8.40 6.06
C LEU A 59 5.79 -7.41 6.32
N LEU A 60 5.47 -6.57 5.33
CA LEU A 60 4.30 -5.70 5.37
C LEU A 60 3.04 -6.48 5.00
N ILE A 61 2.15 -6.67 5.97
CA ILE A 61 0.85 -7.30 5.76
C ILE A 61 -0.23 -6.21 5.75
N PRO A 62 -1.03 -6.08 4.68
CA PRO A 62 -2.14 -5.12 4.62
C PRO A 62 -3.17 -5.36 5.73
N LYS A 63 -3.74 -4.31 6.32
CA LYS A 63 -4.79 -4.46 7.34
C LYS A 63 -6.06 -5.11 6.82
N GLU A 64 -6.38 -4.87 5.55
CA GLU A 64 -7.51 -5.50 4.88
C GLU A 64 -7.04 -6.43 3.75
N PRO A 65 -7.64 -7.62 3.59
CA PRO A 65 -7.23 -8.54 2.56
C PRO A 65 -7.78 -8.10 1.20
N ASN A 66 -6.91 -8.11 0.19
CA ASN A 66 -7.35 -7.90 -1.20
C ASN A 66 -7.92 -9.20 -1.79
N ARG A 67 -8.60 -9.11 -2.94
CA ARG A 67 -9.23 -10.27 -3.60
C ARG A 67 -8.29 -11.44 -3.85
N LYS A 68 -7.01 -11.18 -4.20
CA LYS A 68 -6.01 -12.23 -4.44
C LYS A 68 -5.64 -12.93 -3.12
N THR A 69 -5.46 -12.16 -2.05
CA THR A 69 -5.22 -12.70 -0.70
C THR A 69 -6.38 -13.59 -0.25
N ILE A 70 -7.62 -13.13 -0.43
CA ILE A 70 -8.82 -13.92 -0.08
C ILE A 70 -8.88 -15.21 -0.89
N MET A 71 -8.63 -15.15 -2.20
CA MET A 71 -8.59 -16.33 -3.06
C MET A 71 -7.47 -17.29 -2.68
N ALA A 72 -6.28 -16.79 -2.35
CA ALA A 72 -5.15 -17.62 -1.92
C ALA A 72 -5.46 -18.32 -0.59
N MET A 73 -6.04 -17.62 0.39
CA MET A 73 -6.49 -18.24 1.64
C MET A 73 -7.55 -19.30 1.40
N ALA A 74 -8.52 -19.03 0.52
CA ALA A 74 -9.48 -20.03 0.10
C ALA A 74 -8.77 -21.25 -0.51
N CYS A 75 -7.82 -21.08 -1.44
CA CYS A 75 -7.09 -22.21 -2.02
C CYS A 75 -6.25 -23.02 -1.01
N VAL A 76 -5.60 -22.35 -0.04
CA VAL A 76 -4.75 -23.01 0.97
C VAL A 76 -5.58 -23.74 2.02
N CYS A 77 -6.68 -23.14 2.49
CA CYS A 77 -7.57 -23.78 3.46
C CYS A 77 -8.50 -24.83 2.83
N LEU A 78 -8.72 -24.78 1.50
CA LEU A 78 -9.81 -25.54 0.83
C LEU A 78 -9.34 -26.47 -0.30
N GLY A 79 -8.04 -26.58 -0.59
CA GLY A 79 -7.52 -27.44 -1.67
C GLY A 79 -7.87 -26.96 -3.09
N ALA A 80 -7.55 -27.76 -4.11
CA ALA A 80 -7.87 -27.44 -5.51
C ALA A 80 -9.40 -27.34 -5.69
N VAL A 81 -9.84 -26.24 -6.30
CA VAL A 81 -11.25 -25.86 -6.50
C VAL A 81 -12.13 -27.07 -6.90
N GLY A 82 -13.02 -27.54 -6.02
CA GLY A 82 -13.98 -28.60 -6.41
C GLY A 82 -14.63 -29.55 -5.39
N SER A 83 -14.56 -29.37 -4.05
CA SER A 83 -15.10 -30.40 -3.14
C SER A 83 -15.94 -29.91 -1.95
N GLY A 84 -17.27 -30.06 -2.05
CA GLY A 84 -18.22 -30.30 -0.93
C GLY A 84 -18.73 -29.12 -0.05
N PRO A 85 -20.04 -29.08 0.30
CA PRO A 85 -20.78 -27.92 0.85
C PRO A 85 -20.36 -27.37 2.24
N GLU A 86 -19.27 -27.83 2.84
CA GLU A 86 -18.70 -27.28 4.08
C GLU A 86 -17.57 -26.28 3.77
N PHE A 87 -17.91 -25.24 3.02
CA PHE A 87 -16.93 -24.25 2.53
C PHE A 87 -16.91 -22.98 3.37
N LEU A 88 -15.71 -22.45 3.66
CA LEU A 88 -15.57 -21.10 4.20
C LEU A 88 -16.09 -20.07 3.19
N THR A 89 -17.06 -19.28 3.62
CA THR A 89 -17.57 -18.14 2.90
C THR A 89 -16.51 -17.04 2.78
N LEU A 90 -16.70 -16.13 1.82
CA LEU A 90 -15.87 -14.93 1.66
C LEU A 90 -15.76 -14.12 2.96
N LYS A 91 -16.84 -14.11 3.76
CA LYS A 91 -16.89 -13.41 5.03
C LYS A 91 -15.97 -14.07 6.06
N GLU A 92 -16.08 -15.39 6.22
CA GLU A 92 -15.24 -16.12 7.18
C GLU A 92 -13.75 -16.03 6.81
N ALA A 93 -13.41 -16.07 5.52
CA ALA A 93 -12.04 -15.86 5.07
C ALA A 93 -11.50 -14.47 5.43
N LYS A 94 -12.34 -13.42 5.35
CA LYS A 94 -11.97 -12.06 5.78
C LYS A 94 -11.81 -11.97 7.30
N ASP A 95 -12.74 -12.55 8.05
CA ASP A 95 -12.72 -12.50 9.52
C ASP A 95 -11.46 -13.20 10.08
N ILE A 96 -11.07 -14.35 9.50
CA ILE A 96 -9.83 -15.06 9.85
C ILE A 96 -8.59 -14.20 9.54
N TYR A 97 -8.55 -13.56 8.37
CA TYR A 97 -7.44 -12.69 8.00
C TYR A 97 -7.29 -11.53 8.98
N SER A 98 -8.38 -10.84 9.31
CA SER A 98 -8.38 -9.72 10.25
C SER A 98 -7.85 -10.15 11.63
N ALA A 99 -8.31 -11.30 12.14
CA ALA A 99 -7.85 -11.81 13.44
C ALA A 99 -6.36 -12.21 13.43
N LEU A 100 -5.84 -12.71 12.31
CA LEU A 100 -4.41 -12.99 12.14
C LEU A 100 -3.60 -11.69 12.15
N VAL A 101 -4.03 -10.70 11.37
CA VAL A 101 -3.36 -9.40 11.28
C VAL A 101 -3.35 -8.67 12.63
N GLU A 102 -4.44 -8.71 13.39
CA GLU A 102 -4.50 -8.11 14.73
C GLU A 102 -3.45 -8.70 15.69
N LYS A 103 -3.19 -10.01 15.60
CA LYS A 103 -2.22 -10.69 16.47
C LYS A 103 -0.77 -10.50 16.03
N GLU A 104 -0.52 -10.40 14.72
CA GLU A 104 0.82 -10.28 14.13
C GLU A 104 1.25 -8.81 13.93
N SER A 105 0.34 -7.84 14.09
CA SER A 105 0.63 -6.42 14.00
C SER A 105 1.41 -5.94 15.22
N GLY A 106 2.71 -6.21 15.27
CA GLY A 106 3.64 -5.75 16.31
C GLY A 106 3.94 -4.24 16.31
N ALA A 107 3.03 -3.41 15.80
CA ALA A 107 3.17 -1.95 15.79
C ALA A 107 2.72 -1.27 17.10
N GLU A 108 2.32 -2.05 18.11
CA GLU A 108 2.07 -1.55 19.47
C GLU A 108 3.29 -1.85 20.35
N GLY A 109 4.21 -0.88 20.37
CA GLY A 109 5.43 -0.87 21.19
C GLY A 109 6.14 0.47 21.08
#